data_AF-A0A818RR29-F1
#
_entry.id   AF-A0A818RR29-F1
#
_cell.length_a   1.000
_cell.length_b   1.000
_cell.length_c   1.000
_cell.angle_alpha   90.00
_cell.angle_beta   90.00
_cell.angle_gamma   90.00
#
_symmetry.space_group_name_H-M   'P 1'
#
loop_
_entity.id
_entity.type
_entity.pdbx_description
1 polymer ?
#
loop_
_entity_poly.entity_id
_entity_poly.type
_entity_poly.pdbx_seq_one_letter_code
_entity_poly.pdbx_strand_id
1 'polypeptide(L)'
;MLFYRFHVLFLIGVLFLVGTSFNHEINSRKNVGAFCANDTSQGDPNLNPIDDSPPELIRTVENGSLYTIGTGEDQFWLVHVWGNSGYDYGFAYGTLLKEQIRQMQPIAWAHFEQKIIDELDK
;
A
#
# COMPACT_ATOMS: atom_id res chain seq x y z
N MET A 1 -33.08 -55.75 3.85
CA MET A 1 -33.27 -54.50 4.62
C MET A 1 -31.98 -54.01 5.32
N LEU A 2 -30.78 -54.26 4.77
CA LEU A 2 -29.51 -53.82 5.38
C LEU A 2 -28.76 -52.73 4.58
N PHE A 3 -29.09 -52.54 3.29
CA PHE A 3 -28.39 -51.59 2.41
C PHE A 3 -28.80 -50.11 2.62
N TYR A 4 -30.00 -49.83 3.12
CA TYR A 4 -30.50 -48.46 3.28
C TYR A 4 -29.91 -47.73 4.49
N ARG A 5 -29.45 -48.48 5.51
CA ARG A 5 -28.88 -47.90 6.74
C ARG A 5 -27.47 -47.34 6.53
N PHE A 6 -26.70 -47.86 5.57
CA PHE A 6 -25.34 -47.39 5.30
C PHE A 6 -25.29 -46.08 4.51
N HIS A 7 -26.24 -45.83 3.61
CA HIS A 7 -26.30 -44.57 2.85
C HIS A 7 -26.75 -43.36 3.67
N VAL A 8 -27.66 -43.54 4.63
CA VAL A 8 -28.10 -42.44 5.50
C VAL A 8 -26.99 -41.98 6.45
N LEU A 9 -26.18 -42.91 6.96
CA LEU A 9 -25.02 -42.58 7.81
C LEU A 9 -23.91 -41.85 7.02
N PHE A 10 -23.70 -42.20 5.75
CA PHE A 10 -22.69 -41.54 4.91
C PHE A 10 -23.10 -40.10 4.53
N LEU A 11 -24.38 -39.85 4.26
CA LEU A 11 -24.89 -38.51 3.96
C LEU A 11 -24.86 -37.57 5.18
N ILE A 12 -25.11 -38.07 6.39
CA ILE A 12 -25.00 -37.27 7.62
C ILE A 12 -23.54 -36.94 7.95
N GLY A 13 -22.61 -37.89 7.70
CA GLY A 13 -21.17 -37.67 7.90
C GLY A 13 -20.57 -36.63 6.95
N VAL A 14 -21.02 -36.58 5.69
CA VAL A 14 -20.59 -35.55 4.74
C VAL A 14 -21.21 -34.18 5.05
N LEU A 15 -22.45 -34.12 5.55
CA LEU A 15 -23.06 -32.85 5.99
C LEU A 15 -22.34 -32.24 7.20
N PHE A 16 -21.83 -33.05 8.12
CA PHE A 16 -21.11 -32.56 9.30
C PHE A 16 -19.68 -32.07 8.99
N LEU A 17 -19.06 -32.57 7.93
CA LEU A 17 -17.73 -32.11 7.47
C LEU A 17 -17.79 -30.82 6.63
N VAL A 18 -18.93 -30.48 6.04
CA VAL A 18 -19.12 -29.22 5.29
C VAL A 18 -19.57 -28.06 6.20
N GLY A 19 -20.07 -28.34 7.41
CA GLY A 19 -20.63 -27.34 8.32
C GLY A 19 -19.61 -26.54 9.17
N THR A 20 -18.32 -26.90 9.19
CA THR A 20 -17.34 -26.27 10.08
C THR A 20 -16.34 -25.34 9.38
N SER A 21 -16.49 -25.07 8.07
CA SER A 21 -15.52 -24.26 7.32
C SER A 21 -15.88 -22.78 7.13
N PHE A 22 -16.99 -22.29 7.70
CA PHE A 22 -17.41 -20.89 7.55
C PHE A 22 -17.68 -20.21 8.88
N ASN A 23 -16.64 -20.04 9.69
CA ASN A 23 -16.56 -18.95 10.66
C ASN A 23 -15.07 -18.68 10.95
N HIS A 24 -14.31 -18.37 9.90
CA HIS A 24 -13.06 -17.66 10.09
C HIS A 24 -13.40 -16.17 10.12
N GLU A 25 -13.16 -15.56 11.27
CA GLU A 25 -13.26 -14.14 11.54
C GLU A 25 -12.82 -13.33 10.32
N ILE A 26 -13.71 -12.45 9.85
CA ILE A 26 -13.33 -11.31 9.02
C ILE A 26 -12.53 -10.39 9.94
N ASN A 27 -11.29 -10.77 10.20
CA ASN A 27 -10.28 -9.90 10.75
C ASN A 27 -10.18 -8.73 9.78
N SER A 28 -10.58 -7.56 10.29
CA SER A 28 -10.38 -6.26 9.67
C SER A 28 -8.98 -6.20 9.07
N ARG A 29 -8.88 -6.40 7.75
CA ARG A 29 -7.67 -6.07 7.01
C ARG A 29 -7.58 -4.55 6.99
N LYS A 30 -7.08 -3.98 8.07
CA LYS A 30 -6.60 -2.61 8.08
C LYS A 30 -5.49 -2.54 7.03
N ASN A 31 -5.71 -1.75 5.99
CA ASN A 31 -4.71 -1.46 4.99
C ASN A 31 -3.50 -0.81 5.65
N VAL A 32 -2.47 -1.60 5.93
CA VAL A 32 -1.20 -1.21 6.58
C VAL A 32 -0.26 -0.39 5.69
N GLY A 33 -0.74 0.07 4.54
CA GLY A 33 0.09 0.83 3.58
C GLY A 33 0.29 2.30 3.93
N ALA A 34 -0.60 2.92 4.71
CA ALA A 34 -0.55 4.36 4.99
C ALA A 34 -1.34 4.80 6.24
N PHE A 35 -1.58 3.91 7.20
CA PHE A 35 -2.18 4.34 8.47
C PHE A 35 -1.04 4.73 9.41
N CYS A 36 -0.77 6.03 9.57
CA CYS A 36 -0.14 6.52 10.79
C CYS A 36 -0.95 5.92 11.95
N ALA A 37 -0.30 5.23 12.87
CA ALA A 37 -0.99 4.77 14.07
C ALA A 37 -1.64 6.01 14.67
N ASN A 38 -2.97 6.09 14.62
CA ASN A 38 -3.72 7.28 15.03
C ASN A 38 -3.84 7.26 16.56
N ASP A 39 -2.68 7.26 17.23
CA ASP A 39 -2.50 7.22 18.68
C ASP A 39 -2.43 8.62 19.30
N THR A 40 -2.46 9.67 18.46
CA THR A 40 -2.60 11.07 18.86
C THR A 40 -3.95 11.62 18.41
N SER A 41 -4.54 12.52 19.20
CA SER A 41 -5.75 13.25 18.80
C SER A 41 -5.44 14.00 17.50
N GLN A 42 -6.25 13.80 16.46
CA GLN A 42 -6.13 14.55 15.22
C GLN A 42 -6.25 16.04 15.57
N GLY A 43 -5.12 16.75 15.53
CA GLY A 43 -5.09 18.20 15.69
C GLY A 43 -5.84 18.88 14.54
N ASP A 44 -5.97 20.20 14.63
CA ASP A 44 -6.59 20.97 13.55
C ASP A 44 -5.82 20.76 12.22
N PRO A 45 -6.53 20.61 11.09
CA PRO A 45 -5.88 20.41 9.80
C PRO A 45 -5.02 21.63 9.43
N ASN A 46 -3.84 21.37 8.87
CA ASN A 46 -3.05 22.43 8.26
C ASN A 46 -3.76 22.93 6.99
N LEU A 47 -4.25 24.18 7.02
CA LEU A 47 -4.93 24.81 5.90
C LEU A 47 -3.99 25.63 4.99
N ASN A 48 -2.71 25.74 5.34
CA ASN A 48 -1.75 26.48 4.52
C ASN A 48 -1.39 25.64 3.29
N PRO A 49 -1.66 26.12 2.06
CA PRO A 49 -1.28 25.42 0.85
C PRO A 49 0.25 25.34 0.75
N ILE A 50 0.75 24.24 0.20
CA ILE A 50 2.17 24.09 -0.11
C ILE A 50 2.51 24.93 -1.35
N ASP A 51 1.63 24.91 -2.36
CA ASP A 51 1.73 25.64 -3.62
C ASP A 51 0.30 25.89 -4.16
N ASP A 52 0.07 27.04 -4.79
CA ASP A 52 -1.24 27.44 -5.36
C ASP A 52 -1.35 27.14 -6.87
N SER A 53 -0.27 26.68 -7.50
CA SER A 53 -0.21 26.35 -8.92
C SER A 53 -1.08 25.13 -9.23
N PRO A 54 -1.81 25.13 -10.36
CA PRO A 54 -2.59 23.97 -10.76
C PRO A 54 -1.66 22.79 -11.07
N PRO A 55 -1.98 21.57 -10.60
CA PRO A 55 -1.21 20.38 -10.95
C PRO A 55 -1.33 20.05 -12.45
N GLU A 56 -0.19 19.75 -13.08
CA GLU A 56 -0.13 19.27 -14.46
C GLU A 56 -0.04 17.74 -14.48
N LEU A 57 -0.99 17.08 -15.15
CA LEU A 57 -1.02 15.62 -15.26
C LEU A 57 0.10 15.14 -16.20
N ILE A 58 0.98 14.30 -15.67
CA ILE A 58 2.09 13.71 -16.42
C ILE A 58 1.70 12.35 -16.99
N ARG A 59 1.09 11.48 -16.15
CA ARG A 59 0.62 10.17 -16.57
C ARG A 59 -0.34 9.52 -15.57
N THR A 60 -1.08 8.54 -16.06
CA THR A 60 -2.02 7.71 -15.30
C THR A 60 -1.71 6.23 -15.51
N VAL A 61 -1.92 5.44 -14.47
CA VAL A 61 -1.87 3.97 -14.49
C VAL A 61 -3.11 3.43 -13.79
N GLU A 62 -3.30 2.12 -13.81
CA GLU A 62 -4.28 1.50 -12.93
C GLU A 62 -3.98 1.90 -11.47
N ASN A 63 -4.99 2.39 -10.75
CA ASN A 63 -4.89 2.74 -9.34
C ASN A 63 -3.94 3.92 -9.00
N GLY A 64 -3.59 4.77 -9.98
CA GLY A 64 -2.80 5.96 -9.69
C GLY A 64 -2.66 7.00 -10.81
N SER A 65 -2.31 8.21 -10.42
CA SER A 65 -1.97 9.33 -11.30
C SER A 65 -0.78 10.12 -10.77
N LEU A 66 0.08 10.59 -11.66
CA LEU A 66 1.25 11.41 -11.37
C LEU A 66 1.05 12.80 -11.98
N TYR A 67 1.29 13.82 -11.16
CA TYR A 67 1.26 15.21 -11.55
C TYR A 67 2.60 15.88 -11.21
N THR A 68 2.85 17.02 -11.84
CA THR A 68 3.85 17.98 -11.39
C THR A 68 3.20 19.27 -10.95
N ILE A 69 3.78 19.91 -9.94
CA ILE A 69 3.33 21.18 -9.35
C ILE A 69 4.56 22.08 -9.20
N GLY A 70 4.36 23.39 -9.37
CA GLY A 70 5.42 24.38 -9.27
C GLY A 70 6.24 24.53 -10.56
N THR A 71 7.28 25.36 -10.51
CA THR A 71 8.18 25.65 -11.63
C THR A 71 9.61 25.83 -11.15
N GLY A 72 10.60 25.50 -12.00
CA GLY A 72 12.01 25.72 -11.65
C GLY A 72 12.49 24.79 -10.54
N GLU A 73 13.18 25.34 -9.55
CA GLU A 73 13.75 24.57 -8.43
C GLU A 73 12.70 24.15 -7.39
N ASP A 74 11.55 24.83 -7.35
CA ASP A 74 10.43 24.52 -6.46
C ASP A 74 9.43 23.53 -7.09
N GLN A 75 9.81 22.86 -8.18
CA GLN A 75 8.98 21.86 -8.83
C GLN A 75 8.98 20.55 -8.03
N PHE A 76 7.81 19.99 -7.77
CA PHE A 76 7.66 18.70 -7.11
C PHE A 76 6.66 17.77 -7.80
N TRP A 77 6.73 16.49 -7.42
CA TRP A 77 5.88 15.44 -7.95
C TRP A 77 4.73 15.17 -6.98
N LEU A 78 3.49 15.26 -7.45
CA LEU A 78 2.31 14.82 -6.71
C LEU A 78 1.86 13.46 -7.24
N VAL A 79 1.94 12.45 -6.38
CA VAL A 79 1.43 11.11 -6.68
C VAL A 79 0.12 10.89 -5.94
N HIS A 80 -0.95 10.65 -6.69
CA HIS A 80 -2.23 10.26 -6.14
C HIS A 80 -2.49 8.78 -6.46
N VAL A 81 -2.56 7.95 -5.42
CA VAL A 81 -2.79 6.49 -5.51
C VAL A 81 -4.03 6.09 -4.72
N TRP A 82 -4.75 5.09 -5.23
CA TRP A 82 -5.97 4.56 -4.61
C TRP A 82 -6.05 3.05 -4.79
N GLY A 83 -6.80 2.34 -3.95
CA GLY A 83 -6.93 0.88 -4.08
C GLY A 83 -7.54 0.21 -2.86
N ASN A 84 -7.74 -1.11 -2.94
CA ASN A 84 -8.34 -1.89 -1.87
C ASN A 84 -7.30 -2.57 -0.99
N SER A 85 -6.11 -2.82 -1.53
CA SER A 85 -5.02 -3.51 -0.84
C SER A 85 -3.75 -2.66 -0.82
N GLY A 86 -2.91 -2.84 0.21
CA GLY A 86 -1.57 -2.22 0.28
C GLY A 86 -0.71 -2.46 -0.97
N TYR A 87 -0.91 -3.58 -1.66
CA TYR A 87 -0.23 -3.89 -2.91
C TYR A 87 -0.64 -2.95 -4.04
N ASP A 88 -1.93 -2.61 -4.15
CA ASP A 88 -2.45 -1.70 -5.18
C ASP A 88 -1.76 -0.33 -5.09
N TYR A 89 -1.66 0.20 -3.87
CA TYR A 89 -0.95 1.46 -3.58
C TYR A 89 0.53 1.37 -3.96
N GLY A 90 1.23 0.33 -3.49
CA GLY A 90 2.67 0.17 -3.73
C GLY A 90 3.02 -0.06 -5.18
N PHE A 91 2.21 -0.85 -5.90
CA PHE A 91 2.41 -1.12 -7.32
C PHE A 91 2.18 0.13 -8.18
N ALA A 92 1.09 0.86 -7.94
CA ALA A 92 0.82 2.11 -8.64
C ALA A 92 1.91 3.15 -8.36
N TYR A 93 2.31 3.33 -7.09
CA TYR A 93 3.40 4.24 -6.69
C TYR A 93 4.72 3.89 -7.39
N GLY A 94 5.16 2.63 -7.29
CA GLY A 94 6.41 2.18 -7.89
C GLY A 94 6.40 2.28 -9.42
N THR A 95 5.25 2.05 -10.04
CA THR A 95 5.08 2.21 -11.48
C THR A 95 5.17 3.68 -11.91
N LEU A 96 4.53 4.58 -11.15
CA LEU A 96 4.48 6.03 -11.40
C LEU A 96 5.79 6.77 -11.11
N LEU A 97 6.61 6.31 -10.17
CA LEU A 97 7.88 6.96 -9.81
C LEU A 97 9.12 6.16 -10.21
N LYS A 98 8.97 5.15 -11.08
CA LYS A 98 10.05 4.26 -11.49
C LYS A 98 11.35 5.00 -11.86
N GLU A 99 11.27 6.03 -12.69
CA GLU A 99 12.47 6.74 -13.16
C GLU A 99 13.10 7.59 -12.06
N GLN A 100 12.30 8.28 -11.25
CA GLN A 100 12.77 9.06 -10.10
C GLN A 100 13.47 8.15 -9.08
N ILE A 101 12.89 6.99 -8.77
CA ILE A 101 13.47 6.02 -7.85
C ILE A 101 14.80 5.48 -8.39
N ARG A 102 14.89 5.17 -9.68
CA ARG A 102 16.14 4.68 -10.31
C ARG A 102 17.27 5.70 -10.24
N GLN A 103 16.96 6.99 -10.28
CA GLN A 103 17.95 8.06 -10.14
C GLN A 103 18.33 8.29 -8.67
N MET A 104 17.34 8.32 -7.77
CA MET A 104 17.54 8.61 -6.35
C MET A 104 18.25 7.48 -5.61
N GLN A 105 17.92 6.21 -5.88
CA GLN A 105 18.44 5.06 -5.13
C GLN A 105 19.97 5.00 -5.05
N PRO A 106 20.74 5.06 -6.17
CA PRO A 106 22.20 4.98 -6.09
C PRO A 106 22.82 6.15 -5.33
N ILE A 107 22.23 7.35 -5.44
CA ILE A 107 22.71 8.56 -4.74
C ILE A 107 22.50 8.40 -3.23
N ALA A 108 21.30 7.97 -2.82
CA ALA A 108 20.99 7.73 -1.42
C ALA A 108 21.90 6.63 -0.83
N TRP A 109 22.10 5.54 -1.58
CA TRP A 109 22.97 4.45 -1.14
C TRP A 109 24.42 4.89 -0.94
N ALA A 110 25.00 5.59 -1.92
CA ALA A 110 26.35 6.13 -1.81
C ALA A 110 26.50 7.09 -0.62
N HIS A 111 25.49 7.91 -0.35
CA HIS A 111 25.48 8.78 0.83
C HIS A 111 25.51 7.97 2.14
N PHE A 112 24.70 6.92 2.26
CA PHE A 112 24.69 6.07 3.43
C PHE A 112 26.01 5.32 3.63
N GLU A 113 26.62 4.80 2.55
CA GLU A 113 27.94 4.18 2.61
C GLU A 113 29.00 5.15 3.11
N GLN A 114 29.04 6.37 2.57
CA GLN A 114 29.98 7.39 3.00
C GLN A 114 29.82 7.71 4.49
N LYS A 115 28.59 7.82 4.99
CA LYS A 115 28.34 8.08 6.42
C LYS A 115 28.84 6.97 7.33
N ILE A 116 28.75 5.72 6.89
CA ILE A 116 29.28 4.58 7.66
C ILE A 116 30.81 4.63 7.68
N ILE A 117 31.45 4.86 6.53
CA ILE A 117 32.91 4.95 6.43
C ILE A 117 33.45 6.10 7.29
N ASP A 118 32.85 7.29 7.19
CA ASP A 118 33.22 8.47 7.97
C ASP A 118 33.14 8.23 9.49
N GLU A 119 32.24 7.34 9.94
CA GLU A 119 32.08 7.00 11.36
C GLU A 119 33.08 5.93 11.83
N LEU A 120 33.48 5.02 10.94
CA LEU A 120 34.49 3.99 11.25
C LEU A 120 35.92 4.54 11.31
N ASP A 121 36.19 5.62 10.57
CA ASP A 121 37.52 6.25 10.51
C ASP A 121 37.76 7.27 11.64
N LYS A 122 36.81 7.46 12.56
CA LYS A 122 36.94 8.28 13.77
C LYS A 122 37.53 7.49 14.94
#